data_AF-A0A8H2JPR3-F1
#
_entry.id   AF-A0A8H2JPR3-F1
#
_cell.length_a   1.000
_cell.length_b   1.000
_cell.length_c   1.000
_cell.angle_alpha   90.00
_cell.angle_beta   90.00
_cell.angle_gamma   90.00
#
_symmetry.space_group_name_H-M   'P 1'
#
loop_
_entity.id
_entity.type
_entity.pdbx_description
1 polymer ?
#
loop_
_entity_poly.entity_id
_entity_poly.type
_entity_poly.pdbx_seq_one_letter_code
_entity_poly.pdbx_strand_id
1 'polypeptide(L)'
;MILIVAVALYLHFYPNETLTNFYHKQKQFLVNEFGKFSDTKLRLKANKIYLDLENDLANFSEKEIKHLKEITASRDNVKAFHLTFCKTAQRDIDFHINNQKKVCATINRHVKML
;
A
#
# COMPACT_ATOMS: atom_id res chain seq x y z
N MET A 1 -5.31 -11.27 33.14
CA MET A 1 -5.88 -11.86 31.91
C MET A 1 -7.24 -11.24 31.50
N ILE A 2 -7.94 -10.51 32.37
CA ILE A 2 -9.25 -9.90 32.04
C ILE A 2 -9.10 -8.63 31.16
N LEU A 3 -8.03 -7.85 31.35
CA LEU A 3 -7.79 -6.61 30.59
C LEU A 3 -7.51 -6.83 29.09
N ILE A 4 -6.86 -7.94 28.73
CA ILE A 4 -6.53 -8.25 27.32
C ILE A 4 -7.81 -8.62 26.55
N VAL A 5 -8.75 -9.31 27.21
CA VAL A 5 -10.03 -9.71 26.61
C VAL A 5 -10.91 -8.50 26.32
N ALA A 6 -10.90 -7.49 27.20
CA ALA A 6 -11.67 -6.26 27.01
C ALA A 6 -11.18 -5.45 25.79
N VAL A 7 -9.85 -5.37 25.57
CA VAL A 7 -9.29 -4.65 24.42
C VAL A 7 -9.59 -5.37 23.09
N ALA A 8 -9.51 -6.70 23.07
CA ALA A 8 -9.85 -7.51 21.90
C ALA A 8 -11.34 -7.39 21.53
N LEU A 9 -12.23 -7.38 22.53
CA LEU A 9 -13.66 -7.15 22.32
C LEU A 9 -13.94 -5.72 21.85
N TYR A 10 -13.28 -4.71 22.44
CA TYR A 10 -13.48 -3.32 22.04
C TYR A 10 -13.08 -3.07 20.58
N LEU A 11 -11.94 -3.60 20.13
CA LEU A 11 -11.52 -3.47 18.72
C LEU A 11 -12.39 -4.27 17.75
N HIS A 12 -12.97 -5.39 18.19
CA HIS A 12 -13.87 -6.20 17.36
C HIS A 12 -15.28 -5.59 17.25
N PHE A 13 -15.78 -4.93 18.31
CA PHE A 13 -17.16 -4.41 18.38
C PHE A 13 -17.27 -2.90 18.12
N TYR A 14 -16.18 -2.14 18.27
CA TYR A 14 -16.09 -0.72 17.87
C TYR A 14 -15.10 -0.55 16.71
N PRO A 15 -15.43 -1.06 15.50
CA PRO A 15 -14.68 -0.68 14.32
C PRO A 15 -14.79 0.84 14.18
N ASN A 16 -13.65 1.54 14.21
CA ASN A 16 -13.62 2.98 14.00
C ASN A 16 -14.23 3.27 12.63
N GLU A 17 -15.41 3.89 12.64
CA GLU A 17 -16.27 4.10 11.48
C GLU A 17 -15.54 4.87 10.38
N THR A 18 -14.70 5.82 10.78
CA THR A 18 -13.86 6.63 9.90
C THR A 18 -12.79 5.79 9.21
N LEU A 19 -12.10 4.91 9.93
CA LEU A 19 -11.10 4.00 9.35
C LEU A 19 -11.75 2.97 8.44
N THR A 20 -12.91 2.45 8.84
CA THR A 20 -13.67 1.44 8.08
C THR A 20 -14.18 2.03 6.78
N ASN A 21 -14.75 3.24 6.81
CA ASN A 21 -15.23 3.94 5.61
C ASN A 21 -14.07 4.36 4.69
N PHE A 22 -12.94 4.83 5.25
CA PHE A 22 -11.74 5.13 4.48
C PHE A 22 -11.19 3.89 3.77
N TYR A 23 -11.12 2.76 4.48
CA TYR A 23 -10.70 1.47 3.94
C TYR A 23 -11.64 1.00 2.82
N HIS A 24 -12.96 1.01 3.06
CA HIS A 24 -13.95 0.61 2.06
C HIS A 24 -13.93 1.53 0.83
N LYS A 25 -13.82 2.84 1.02
CA LYS A 25 -13.76 3.83 -0.07
C LYS A 25 -12.50 3.64 -0.90
N GLN A 26 -11.35 3.43 -0.27
CA GLN A 26 -10.14 3.09 -0.99
C GLN A 26 -10.33 1.78 -1.75
N LYS A 27 -10.75 0.71 -1.09
CA LYS A 27 -10.97 -0.60 -1.72
C LYS A 27 -11.89 -0.53 -2.94
N GLN A 28 -13.04 0.13 -2.82
CA GLN A 28 -13.95 0.33 -3.96
C GLN A 28 -13.34 1.20 -5.07
N PHE A 29 -12.68 2.30 -4.71
CA PHE A 29 -11.99 3.14 -5.69
C PHE A 29 -10.91 2.35 -6.44
N LEU A 30 -10.15 1.51 -5.73
CA LEU A 30 -9.11 0.66 -6.30
C LEU A 30 -9.70 -0.36 -7.27
N VAL A 31 -10.71 -1.11 -6.84
CA VAL A 31 -11.39 -2.09 -7.71
C VAL A 31 -11.92 -1.40 -8.98
N ASN A 32 -12.49 -0.20 -8.85
CA ASN A 32 -13.06 0.54 -9.97
C ASN A 32 -12.01 1.17 -10.90
N GLU A 33 -10.94 1.71 -10.35
CA GLU A 33 -9.86 2.31 -11.15
C GLU A 33 -9.06 1.19 -11.83
N PHE A 34 -8.74 0.12 -11.11
CA PHE A 34 -7.94 -0.99 -11.64
C PHE A 34 -8.71 -1.88 -12.62
N GLY A 35 -10.04 -1.93 -12.57
CA GLY A 35 -10.87 -2.63 -13.56
C GLY A 35 -10.79 -2.04 -14.98
N LYS A 36 -10.29 -0.82 -15.15
CA LYS A 36 -10.23 -0.11 -16.45
C LYS A 36 -8.98 -0.36 -17.29
N PHE A 37 -8.00 -1.12 -16.82
CA PHE A 37 -6.71 -1.27 -17.52
C PHE A 37 -6.44 -2.73 -17.93
N SER A 38 -6.12 -2.95 -19.21
CA SER A 38 -6.25 -4.22 -19.92
C SER A 38 -5.03 -5.16 -19.90
N ASP A 39 -3.87 -4.75 -19.39
CA ASP A 39 -2.64 -5.57 -19.48
C ASP A 39 -2.52 -6.57 -18.31
N THR A 40 -2.95 -7.81 -18.52
CA THR A 40 -3.33 -8.72 -17.43
C THR A 40 -2.17 -9.38 -16.68
N LYS A 41 -1.04 -9.74 -17.33
CA LYS A 41 0.02 -10.56 -16.68
C LYS A 41 1.15 -9.74 -16.03
N LEU A 42 1.52 -8.62 -16.65
CA LEU A 42 2.58 -7.73 -16.13
C LEU A 42 2.08 -6.86 -14.97
N ARG A 43 0.80 -6.47 -14.97
CA ARG A 43 0.19 -5.62 -13.96
C ARG A 43 -0.18 -6.38 -12.69
N LEU A 44 -0.54 -7.68 -12.78
CA LEU A 44 -0.78 -8.56 -11.63
C LEU A 44 0.36 -8.53 -10.59
N LYS A 45 1.61 -8.31 -11.01
CA LYS A 45 2.78 -8.27 -10.12
C LYS A 45 2.97 -6.92 -9.43
N ALA A 46 2.85 -5.81 -10.16
CA ALA A 46 2.91 -4.47 -9.55
C ALA A 46 1.68 -4.22 -8.66
N ASN A 47 0.52 -4.73 -9.08
CA ASN A 47 -0.71 -4.77 -8.29
C ASN A 47 -0.53 -5.55 -6.99
N LYS A 48 0.28 -6.62 -6.99
CA LYS A 48 0.56 -7.39 -5.78
C LYS A 48 1.31 -6.58 -4.72
N ILE A 49 2.19 -5.66 -5.11
CA ILE A 49 2.88 -4.76 -4.18
C ILE A 49 1.86 -3.82 -3.50
N TYR A 50 0.93 -3.27 -4.27
CA TYR A 50 -0.13 -2.42 -3.75
C TYR A 50 -1.09 -3.20 -2.83
N LEU A 51 -1.53 -4.37 -3.25
CA LEU A 51 -2.43 -5.25 -2.47
C LEU A 51 -1.79 -5.74 -1.18
N ASP A 52 -0.51 -6.08 -1.20
CA ASP A 52 0.22 -6.50 0.00
C ASP A 52 0.37 -5.35 1.01
N LEU A 53 0.30 -4.10 0.55
CA LEU A 53 0.29 -2.90 1.40
C LEU A 53 -1.12 -2.49 1.85
N GLU A 54 -2.20 -3.12 1.36
CA GLU A 54 -3.59 -2.70 1.61
C GLU A 54 -3.90 -2.56 3.12
N ASN A 55 -3.43 -3.51 3.92
CA ASN A 55 -3.60 -3.48 5.39
C ASN A 55 -2.77 -2.40 6.08
N ASP A 56 -1.70 -1.94 5.42
CA ASP A 56 -0.83 -0.88 5.91
C ASP A 56 -1.26 0.52 5.45
N LEU A 57 -2.13 0.63 4.41
CA LEU A 57 -2.60 1.90 3.83
C LEU A 57 -3.32 2.81 4.83
N ALA A 58 -3.83 2.27 5.95
CA ALA A 58 -4.39 3.08 7.03
C ALA A 58 -3.36 4.05 7.64
N ASN A 59 -2.07 3.77 7.50
CA ASN A 59 -0.98 4.64 7.94
C ASN A 59 -0.49 5.62 6.87
N PHE A 60 -1.10 5.59 5.68
CA PHE A 60 -0.74 6.44 4.55
C PHE A 60 -1.77 7.55 4.42
N SER A 61 -1.29 8.77 4.21
CA SER A 61 -2.14 9.89 3.80
C SER A 61 -2.67 9.69 2.38
N GLU A 62 -3.74 10.39 2.02
CA GLU A 62 -4.30 10.34 0.65
C GLU A 62 -3.25 10.68 -0.43
N LYS A 63 -2.33 11.62 -0.12
CA LYS A 63 -1.22 11.98 -0.99
C LYS A 63 -0.25 10.81 -1.20
N GLU A 64 0.14 10.13 -0.13
CA GLU A 64 1.03 8.97 -0.19
C GLU A 64 0.39 7.78 -0.91
N ILE A 65 -0.91 7.57 -0.72
CA ILE A 65 -1.67 6.55 -1.45
C ILE A 65 -1.68 6.85 -2.94
N LYS A 66 -1.89 8.11 -3.34
CA LYS A 66 -1.85 8.53 -4.73
C LYS A 66 -0.46 8.30 -5.34
N HIS A 67 0.59 8.71 -4.64
CA HIS A 67 1.98 8.45 -5.07
C HIS A 67 2.28 6.96 -5.21
N LEU A 68 1.82 6.14 -4.25
CA LEU A 68 1.97 4.69 -4.32
C LEU A 68 1.27 4.09 -5.55
N LYS A 69 0.11 4.62 -5.95
CA LYS A 69 -0.58 4.21 -7.19
C LYS A 69 0.23 4.56 -8.43
N GLU A 70 0.81 5.76 -8.48
CA GLU A 70 1.63 6.20 -9.61
C GLU A 70 2.87 5.32 -9.77
N ILE A 71 3.51 4.95 -8.65
CA ILE A 71 4.64 4.02 -8.63
C ILE A 71 4.22 2.62 -9.07
N THR A 72 3.08 2.12 -8.55
CA THR A 72 2.60 0.75 -8.83
C THR A 72 1.83 0.63 -10.14
N ALA A 73 1.65 1.72 -10.88
CA ALA A 73 0.95 1.73 -12.17
C ALA A 73 1.67 0.90 -13.25
N SER A 74 3.01 0.81 -13.19
CA SER A 74 3.82 0.05 -14.13
C SER A 74 5.04 -0.59 -13.45
N ARG A 75 5.56 -1.66 -14.06
CA ARG A 75 6.81 -2.31 -13.60
C ARG A 75 8.00 -1.36 -13.67
N ASP A 76 8.07 -0.54 -14.72
CA ASP A 76 9.17 0.41 -14.93
C ASP A 76 9.19 1.48 -13.86
N ASN A 77 8.01 1.97 -13.43
CA ASN A 77 7.89 2.91 -12.33
C ASN A 77 8.34 2.28 -11.01
N VAL A 78 7.90 1.05 -10.72
CA VAL A 78 8.37 0.31 -9.53
C VAL A 78 9.88 0.11 -9.56
N LYS A 79 10.45 -0.25 -10.71
CA LYS A 79 11.89 -0.47 -10.88
C LYS A 79 12.67 0.83 -10.72
N ALA A 80 12.21 1.92 -11.32
CA ALA A 80 12.81 3.25 -11.17
C ALA A 80 12.78 3.68 -9.70
N PHE A 81 11.63 3.56 -9.04
CA PHE A 81 11.49 3.86 -7.62
C PHE A 81 12.41 2.99 -6.74
N HIS A 82 12.48 1.69 -7.04
CA HIS A 82 13.34 0.76 -6.31
C HIS A 82 14.82 1.13 -6.40
N LEU A 83 15.30 1.42 -7.61
CA LEU A 83 16.69 1.81 -7.85
C LEU A 83 17.00 3.18 -7.24
N THR A 84 16.07 4.14 -7.34
CA THR A 84 16.30 5.53 -6.91
C THR A 84 16.13 5.75 -5.42
N PHE A 85 15.24 5.01 -4.73
CA PHE A 85 14.91 5.27 -3.33
C PHE A 85 15.15 4.09 -2.40
N CYS A 86 14.92 2.86 -2.86
CA CYS A 86 15.07 1.67 -2.01
C CYS A 86 16.50 1.12 -1.95
N LYS A 87 17.29 1.33 -3.00
CA LYS A 87 18.70 0.88 -3.09
C LYS A 87 19.71 1.92 -2.61
N THR A 88 19.40 3.20 -2.77
CA THR A 88 20.28 4.35 -2.46
C THR A 88 20.03 4.93 -1.07
N ALA A 89 19.01 4.44 -0.34
CA ALA A 89 18.49 5.01 0.90
C ALA A 89 18.10 6.51 0.79
N GLN A 90 17.88 7.01 -0.42
CA GLN A 90 17.44 8.37 -0.66
C GLN A 90 15.99 8.55 -0.18
N ARG A 91 15.70 9.69 0.44
CA ARG A 91 14.34 10.01 0.91
C ARG A 91 13.46 10.43 -0.26
N ASP A 92 12.29 9.82 -0.34
CA ASP A 92 11.20 10.28 -1.20
C ASP A 92 10.46 11.43 -0.50
N ILE A 93 10.16 12.50 -1.23
CA ILE A 93 9.56 13.73 -0.67
C ILE A 93 8.07 13.58 -0.38
N ASP A 94 7.41 12.62 -1.01
CA ASP A 94 5.97 12.39 -0.91
C ASP A 94 5.66 11.36 0.17
N PHE A 95 6.53 10.37 0.39
CA PHE A 95 6.40 9.43 1.49
C PHE A 95 6.94 9.96 2.83
N HIS A 96 6.15 9.74 3.87
CA HIS A 96 6.67 9.71 5.22
C HIS A 96 7.71 8.58 5.35
N ILE A 97 8.78 8.83 6.10
CA ILE A 97 9.94 7.93 6.15
C ILE A 97 9.58 6.49 6.55
N ASN A 98 8.61 6.32 7.44
CA ASN A 98 8.14 5.00 7.86
C ASN A 98 7.37 4.29 6.74
N ASN A 99 6.58 5.02 5.96
CA ASN A 99 5.80 4.50 4.85
C ASN A 99 6.73 4.14 3.67
N GLN A 100 7.72 4.98 3.38
CA GLN A 100 8.76 4.66 2.40
C GLN A 100 9.49 3.34 2.76
N LYS A 101 9.86 3.15 4.03
CA LYS A 101 10.48 1.89 4.49
C LYS A 101 9.57 0.68 4.25
N LYS A 102 8.27 0.80 4.54
CA LYS A 102 7.28 -0.27 4.28
C LYS A 102 7.15 -0.58 2.79
N VAL A 103 7.06 0.46 1.95
CA VAL A 103 6.99 0.33 0.50
C VAL A 103 8.25 -0.37 -0.02
N CYS A 104 9.44 0.08 0.37
CA CYS A 104 10.69 -0.53 -0.04
C CYS A 104 10.84 -1.97 0.47
N ALA A 105 10.42 -2.28 1.70
CA ALA A 105 10.41 -3.65 2.20
C ALA A 105 9.50 -4.57 1.36
N THR A 106 8.32 -4.07 0.98
CA THR A 106 7.37 -4.81 0.15
C THR A 106 7.90 -5.01 -1.27
N ILE A 107 8.40 -3.94 -1.90
CA ILE A 107 9.05 -4.02 -3.22
C ILE A 107 10.19 -5.05 -3.18
N ASN A 108 11.05 -5.01 -2.16
CA ASN A 108 12.17 -5.96 -2.02
C ASN A 108 11.73 -7.43 -1.94
N ARG A 109 10.56 -7.74 -1.36
CA ARG A 109 10.00 -9.10 -1.38
C ARG A 109 9.59 -9.53 -2.79
N HIS A 110 9.16 -8.58 -3.61
CA HIS A 110 8.73 -8.80 -5.00
C HIS A 110 9.83 -8.53 -6.03
N VAL A 111 11.02 -8.06 -5.62
CA VAL A 111 12.16 -7.77 -6.52
C VAL A 111 12.61 -8.99 -7.31
N LYS A 112 12.49 -10.20 -6.76
CA LYS A 112 12.76 -11.45 -7.50
C LYS A 112 11.77 -11.70 -8.65
N MET A 113 10.64 -10.98 -8.66
CA MET A 113 9.59 -11.06 -9.69
C MET A 113 9.56 -9.84 -10.63
N LEU A 114 10.35 -8.80 -10.31
CA LEU A 114 10.47 -7.51 -11.01
C LEU A 114 11.57 -7.50 -12.07
#